data_AF-A0A7S2TUJ5-F1
#
_entry.id   AF-A0A7S2TUJ5-F1
#
_cell.length_a   1.000
_cell.length_b   1.000
_cell.length_c   1.000
_cell.angle_alpha   90.00
_cell.angle_beta   90.00
_cell.angle_gamma   90.00
#
_symmetry.space_group_name_H-M   'P 1'
#
loop_
_entity.id
_entity.type
_entity.pdbx_description
1 polymer ?
#
loop_
_entity_poly.entity_id
_entity_poly.type
_entity_poly.pdbx_seq_one_letter_code
_entity_poly.pdbx_strand_id
1 'polypeptide(L)'
;MKLFIKKKNRLVIIRFGIPDKIECKRMDKILEKVMLSVYDIAIICTVDIEKVVDFNEMYELYDNCSVMFFFRNRHIMIDLGTGNNNKIDWVLQDKFELIDIIESVYRGVRKGKNLILSPIDFSKKYRF
;
A
#
# COMPACT_ATOMS: atom_id res chain seq x y z
N MET A 1 -16.02 6.97 -17.29
CA MET A 1 -14.57 6.95 -16.94
C MET A 1 -13.90 8.33 -17.10
N LYS A 2 -14.47 9.42 -16.53
CA LYS A 2 -13.89 10.78 -16.60
C LYS A 2 -13.84 11.51 -15.24
N LEU A 3 -14.38 10.91 -14.17
CA LEU A 3 -14.44 11.52 -12.83
C LEU A 3 -13.21 11.22 -11.95
N PHE A 4 -12.47 10.12 -12.18
CA PHE A 4 -11.30 9.78 -11.35
C PHE A 4 -10.09 10.69 -11.56
N ILE A 5 -10.03 11.41 -12.69
CA ILE A 5 -8.84 12.16 -13.14
C ILE A 5 -8.72 13.56 -12.50
N LYS A 6 -9.78 14.08 -11.85
CA LYS A 6 -9.78 15.47 -11.35
C LYS A 6 -9.04 15.72 -10.03
N LYS A 7 -8.71 14.70 -9.24
CA LYS A 7 -7.86 14.85 -8.02
C LYS A 7 -6.40 14.46 -8.33
N LYS A 8 -5.65 15.34 -8.99
CA LYS A 8 -4.25 15.13 -9.45
C LYS A 8 -3.20 14.85 -8.35
N ASN A 9 -3.59 14.81 -7.07
CA ASN A 9 -2.69 14.72 -5.93
C ASN A 9 -3.17 13.70 -4.90
N ARG A 10 -3.52 12.48 -5.32
CA ARG A 10 -3.78 11.37 -4.38
C ARG A 10 -2.70 10.31 -4.52
N LEU A 11 -2.44 9.62 -3.41
CA LEU A 11 -1.72 8.35 -3.43
C LEU A 11 -2.52 7.34 -4.25
N VAL A 12 -1.81 6.48 -4.95
CA VAL A 12 -2.36 5.26 -5.54
C VAL A 12 -1.78 4.11 -4.73
N ILE A 13 -2.63 3.41 -4.01
CA ILE A 13 -2.28 2.25 -3.19
C ILE A 13 -2.75 1.03 -3.97
N ILE A 14 -1.83 0.11 -4.27
CA ILE A 14 -2.14 -1.09 -5.04
C ILE A 14 -1.88 -2.30 -4.15
N ARG A 15 -2.92 -3.12 -3.97
CA ARG A 15 -2.80 -4.47 -3.42
C ARG A 15 -2.58 -5.44 -4.58
N PHE A 16 -1.35 -5.90 -4.73
CA PHE A 16 -0.99 -7.00 -5.61
C PHE A 16 -1.21 -8.32 -4.87
N GLY A 17 -1.85 -9.30 -5.49
CA GLY A 17 -1.90 -10.64 -4.94
C GLY A 17 -2.98 -11.51 -5.56
N ILE A 18 -3.06 -12.75 -5.09
CA ILE A 18 -4.00 -13.75 -5.61
C ILE A 18 -5.31 -13.62 -4.80
N PRO A 19 -6.44 -13.18 -5.42
CA PRO A 19 -7.65 -12.79 -4.68
C PRO A 19 -8.19 -13.85 -3.71
N ASP A 20 -8.00 -15.14 -4.02
CA ASP A 20 -8.53 -16.22 -3.20
C ASP A 20 -7.67 -16.63 -2.00
N LYS A 21 -6.43 -16.14 -1.92
CA LYS A 21 -5.54 -16.40 -0.78
C LYS A 21 -6.03 -15.69 0.48
N ILE A 22 -5.81 -16.32 1.63
CA ILE A 22 -6.31 -15.85 2.92
C ILE A 22 -5.71 -14.50 3.31
N GLU A 23 -4.45 -14.25 2.94
CA GLU A 23 -3.73 -13.01 3.18
C GLU A 23 -4.38 -11.86 2.41
N CYS A 24 -4.66 -12.05 1.11
CA CYS A 24 -5.41 -11.09 0.29
C CYS A 24 -6.79 -10.80 0.87
N LYS A 25 -7.57 -11.84 1.19
CA LYS A 25 -8.91 -11.68 1.77
C LYS A 25 -8.91 -10.91 3.11
N ARG A 26 -7.88 -11.10 3.93
CA ARG A 26 -7.74 -10.37 5.19
C ARG A 26 -7.30 -8.92 4.96
N MET A 27 -6.34 -8.70 4.07
CA MET A 27 -5.87 -7.35 3.72
C MET A 27 -7.00 -6.53 3.07
N ASP A 28 -7.76 -7.13 2.14
CA ASP A 28 -8.89 -6.47 1.47
C ASP A 28 -9.94 -5.98 2.48
N LYS A 29 -10.26 -6.77 3.51
CA LYS A 29 -11.15 -6.34 4.61
C LYS A 29 -10.65 -5.11 5.37
N ILE A 30 -9.33 -4.93 5.49
CA ILE A 30 -8.75 -3.75 6.14
C ILE A 30 -8.79 -2.56 5.17
N LEU A 31 -8.43 -2.78 3.91
CA LEU A 31 -8.49 -1.76 2.85
C LEU A 31 -9.91 -1.20 2.68
N GLU A 32 -10.92 -2.06 2.69
CA GLU A 32 -12.33 -1.65 2.65
C GLU A 32 -12.72 -0.74 3.83
N LYS A 33 -12.26 -1.07 5.05
CA LYS A 33 -12.54 -0.28 6.26
C LYS A 33 -11.90 1.10 6.24
N VAL A 34 -10.76 1.27 5.55
CA VAL A 34 -10.05 2.56 5.49
C VAL A 34 -10.42 3.40 4.26
N MET A 35 -10.92 2.77 3.21
CA MET A 35 -11.15 3.38 1.89
C MET A 35 -11.91 4.72 1.96
N LEU A 36 -12.98 4.78 2.77
CA LEU A 36 -13.75 6.02 2.94
C LEU A 36 -12.98 7.09 3.71
N SER A 37 -12.28 6.71 4.78
CA SER A 37 -11.51 7.64 5.63
C SER A 37 -10.37 8.32 4.87
N VAL A 38 -9.78 7.64 3.88
CA VAL A 38 -8.65 8.16 3.10
C VAL A 38 -9.03 8.65 1.70
N TYR A 39 -10.32 8.70 1.36
CA TYR A 39 -10.81 8.97 -0.01
C TYR A 39 -10.27 10.27 -0.62
N ASP A 40 -10.06 11.29 0.20
CA ASP A 40 -9.54 12.59 -0.25
C ASP A 40 -8.05 12.57 -0.59
N ILE A 41 -7.28 11.64 -0.01
CA ILE A 41 -5.82 11.62 -0.10
C ILE A 41 -5.26 10.37 -0.81
N ALA A 42 -6.06 9.31 -0.95
CA ALA A 42 -5.65 8.06 -1.58
C ALA A 42 -6.75 7.44 -2.45
N ILE A 43 -6.32 6.59 -3.39
CA ILE A 43 -7.13 5.68 -4.18
C ILE A 43 -6.56 4.29 -3.92
N ILE A 44 -7.43 3.32 -3.63
CA ILE A 44 -7.05 1.93 -3.40
C ILE A 44 -7.50 1.09 -4.59
N CYS A 45 -6.59 0.31 -5.15
CA CYS A 45 -6.82 -0.61 -6.25
C CYS A 45 -6.32 -2.01 -5.87
N THR A 46 -6.89 -3.03 -6.50
CA THR A 46 -6.45 -4.41 -6.38
C THR A 46 -5.99 -4.93 -7.75
N VAL A 47 -4.94 -5.76 -7.76
CA VAL A 47 -4.41 -6.39 -8.96
C VAL A 47 -4.20 -7.87 -8.69
N ASP A 48 -4.76 -8.69 -9.59
CA ASP A 48 -4.59 -10.15 -9.61
C ASP A 48 -3.29 -10.50 -10.34
N ILE A 49 -2.27 -10.94 -9.59
CA ILE A 49 -0.91 -11.18 -10.12
C ILE A 49 -0.79 -12.42 -11.00
N GLU A 50 -1.81 -13.29 -11.02
CA GLU A 50 -1.86 -14.43 -11.97
C GLU A 50 -2.41 -13.99 -13.33
N LYS A 51 -3.15 -12.87 -13.38
CA LYS A 51 -3.74 -12.32 -14.62
C LYS A 51 -2.92 -11.17 -15.20
N VAL A 52 -2.32 -10.35 -14.34
CA VAL A 52 -1.48 -9.21 -14.73
C VAL A 52 -0.07 -9.48 -14.22
N VAL A 53 0.70 -10.22 -15.02
CA VAL A 53 2.01 -10.77 -14.63
C VAL A 53 3.18 -9.82 -14.92
N ASP A 54 2.98 -8.78 -15.74
CA ASP A 54 4.05 -7.89 -16.22
C ASP A 54 4.86 -7.20 -15.11
N PHE A 55 4.27 -7.07 -13.91
CA PHE A 55 4.88 -6.41 -12.77
C PHE A 55 5.56 -7.37 -11.79
N ASN A 56 5.42 -8.69 -11.97
CA ASN A 56 5.83 -9.66 -10.97
C ASN A 56 7.35 -9.67 -10.78
N GLU A 57 8.14 -9.70 -11.87
CA GLU A 57 9.60 -9.60 -11.78
C GLU A 57 10.04 -8.21 -11.31
N MET A 58 9.45 -7.15 -11.89
CA MET A 58 9.84 -5.77 -11.61
C MET A 58 9.67 -5.37 -10.14
N TYR A 59 8.61 -5.84 -9.49
CA TYR A 59 8.32 -5.57 -8.09
C TYR A 59 8.54 -6.78 -7.18
N GLU A 60 9.19 -7.83 -7.67
CA GLU A 60 9.53 -9.04 -6.91
C GLU A 60 8.30 -9.63 -6.19
N LEU A 61 7.15 -9.71 -6.86
CA LEU A 61 5.86 -10.10 -6.28
C LEU A 61 5.77 -11.63 -6.08
N TYR A 62 6.54 -12.14 -5.12
CA TYR A 62 6.55 -13.56 -4.73
C TYR A 62 5.53 -13.88 -3.63
N ASP A 63 5.10 -12.87 -2.86
CA ASP A 63 4.14 -13.03 -1.78
C ASP A 63 2.71 -13.18 -2.30
N ASN A 64 1.88 -13.92 -1.54
CA ASN A 64 0.45 -14.07 -1.87
C ASN A 64 -0.31 -12.73 -1.85
N CYS A 65 0.19 -11.74 -1.11
CA CYS A 65 -0.42 -10.42 -0.93
C CYS A 65 0.67 -9.38 -0.61
N SER A 66 0.78 -8.34 -1.43
CA SER A 66 1.67 -7.20 -1.19
C SER A 66 0.92 -5.89 -1.41
N VAL A 67 1.17 -4.89 -0.56
CA VAL A 67 0.61 -3.53 -0.73
C VAL A 67 1.75 -2.56 -1.04
N MET A 68 1.60 -1.82 -2.14
CA MET A 68 2.58 -0.83 -2.61
C MET A 68 1.94 0.55 -2.77
N PHE A 69 2.77 1.59 -2.61
CA PHE A 69 2.34 2.98 -2.62
C PHE A 69 2.97 3.72 -3.80
N PHE A 70 2.15 4.51 -4.49
CA PHE A 70 2.58 5.29 -5.64
C PHE A 70 2.06 6.73 -5.53
N PHE A 71 2.85 7.68 -6.03
CA PHE A 71 2.44 9.07 -6.16
C PHE A 71 3.02 9.65 -7.45
N ARG A 72 2.15 10.20 -8.32
CA ARG A 72 2.55 10.81 -9.60
C ARG A 72 3.48 9.91 -10.44
N ASN A 73 3.07 8.65 -10.63
CA ASN A 73 3.81 7.65 -11.40
C ASN A 73 5.19 7.27 -10.82
N ARG A 74 5.40 7.50 -9.52
CA ARG A 74 6.59 7.05 -8.79
C ARG A 74 6.19 6.11 -7.67
N HIS A 75 6.92 5.01 -7.53
CA HIS A 75 6.86 4.13 -6.36
C HIS A 75 7.43 4.85 -5.14
N ILE A 76 6.78 4.69 -3.99
CA ILE A 76 7.13 5.31 -2.73
C ILE A 76 7.51 4.23 -1.74
N MET A 77 8.73 4.33 -1.22
CA MET A 77 9.23 3.43 -0.20
C MET A 77 8.78 3.88 1.19
N ILE A 78 8.53 2.92 2.07
CA ILE A 78 8.11 3.17 3.45
C ILE A 78 9.03 2.36 4.37
N ASP A 79 9.76 3.05 5.23
CA ASP A 79 10.52 2.39 6.29
C ASP A 79 9.56 2.06 7.45
N LEU A 80 9.25 0.76 7.57
CA LEU A 80 8.37 0.19 8.59
C LEU A 80 9.16 -0.54 9.68
N GLY A 81 10.49 -0.55 9.61
CA GLY A 81 11.34 -1.32 10.52
C GLY A 81 11.36 -2.84 10.27
N THR A 82 10.77 -3.32 9.17
CA THR A 82 10.73 -4.75 8.81
C THR A 82 11.90 -5.19 7.91
N GLY A 83 12.69 -4.24 7.40
CA GLY A 83 13.75 -4.47 6.43
C GLY A 83 13.31 -4.40 4.96
N ASN A 84 12.03 -4.62 4.67
CA ASN A 84 11.45 -4.45 3.34
C ASN A 84 10.73 -3.09 3.23
N ASN A 85 11.37 -2.13 2.55
CA ASN A 85 10.80 -0.78 2.40
C ASN A 85 9.96 -0.62 1.13
N ASN A 86 9.92 -1.63 0.26
CA ASN A 86 9.29 -1.52 -1.05
C ASN A 86 7.79 -1.83 -1.00
N LYS A 87 7.39 -2.72 -0.10
CA LYS A 87 6.02 -3.23 -0.01
C LYS A 87 5.70 -3.66 1.42
N ILE A 88 4.41 -3.69 1.74
CA ILE A 88 3.89 -4.37 2.91
C ILE A 88 3.49 -5.78 2.45
N ASP A 89 4.27 -6.79 2.83
CA ASP A 89 4.10 -8.21 2.47
C ASP A 89 3.40 -9.04 3.57
N TRP A 90 2.94 -8.39 4.64
CA TRP A 90 2.15 -9.01 5.71
C TRP A 90 0.75 -8.41 5.82
N VAL A 91 -0.12 -9.13 6.53
CA VAL A 91 -1.48 -8.66 6.83
C VAL A 91 -1.44 -7.70 8.02
N LEU A 92 -1.71 -6.42 7.76
CA LEU A 92 -2.01 -5.45 8.81
C LEU A 92 -3.29 -5.84 9.53
N GLN A 93 -3.30 -5.77 10.86
CA GLN A 93 -4.47 -6.15 11.66
C GLN A 93 -5.33 -4.95 12.08
N ASP A 94 -4.71 -3.77 12.23
CA ASP A 94 -5.38 -2.57 12.69
C ASP A 94 -5.55 -1.57 11.53
N LYS A 95 -6.78 -1.11 11.35
CA LYS A 95 -7.13 -0.10 10.35
C LYS A 95 -6.53 1.26 10.67
N PHE A 96 -6.35 1.59 11.95
CA PHE A 96 -5.78 2.87 12.36
C PHE A 96 -4.29 2.94 12.02
N GLU A 97 -3.55 1.84 12.20
CA GLU A 97 -2.16 1.71 11.75
C GLU A 97 -2.03 1.98 10.25
N LEU A 98 -2.93 1.41 9.43
CA LEU A 98 -2.92 1.66 8.00
C LEU A 98 -3.26 3.13 7.65
N ILE A 99 -4.21 3.75 8.35
CA ILE A 99 -4.54 5.17 8.15
C ILE A 99 -3.33 6.05 8.47
N ASP A 100 -2.67 5.82 9.60
CA ASP A 100 -1.49 6.60 10.02
C ASP A 100 -0.34 6.49 9.02
N ILE A 101 -0.10 5.28 8.48
CA ILE A 101 0.85 5.06 7.39
C ILE A 101 0.46 5.88 6.16
N ILE A 102 -0.79 5.79 5.70
CA ILE A 102 -1.27 6.51 4.51
C ILE A 102 -1.11 8.03 4.68
N GLU A 103 -1.47 8.58 5.84
CA GLU A 103 -1.33 10.00 6.13
C GLU A 103 0.13 10.45 6.21
N SER A 104 1.01 9.64 6.81
CA SER A 104 2.46 9.90 6.83
C SER A 104 3.02 9.94 5.42
N VAL A 105 2.68 8.93 4.60
CA VAL A 105 3.10 8.85 3.19
C VAL A 105 2.60 10.06 2.42
N TYR A 106 1.32 10.40 2.54
CA TYR A 106 0.73 11.53 1.83
C TYR A 106 1.42 12.86 2.19
N ARG A 107 1.68 13.11 3.48
CA ARG A 107 2.41 14.31 3.93
C ARG A 107 3.85 14.32 3.42
N GLY A 108 4.52 13.16 3.41
CA GLY A 108 5.89 13.02 2.97
C GLY A 108 6.08 13.26 1.47
N VAL A 109 5.26 12.64 0.63
CA VAL A 109 5.37 12.79 -0.84
C VAL A 109 5.04 14.21 -1.29
N ARG A 110 4.15 14.92 -0.59
CA ARG A 110 3.88 16.34 -0.85
C ARG A 110 5.06 17.25 -0.55
N LYS A 111 5.99 16.81 0.30
CA LYS A 111 7.28 17.46 0.56
C LYS A 111 8.39 16.98 -0.38
N GLY A 112 8.08 16.16 -1.39
CA GLY A 112 9.05 15.64 -2.35
C GLY A 112 9.88 14.47 -1.87
N LYS A 113 9.50 13.81 -0.76
CA LYS A 113 10.19 12.62 -0.25
C LYS A 113 9.71 11.37 -0.99
N ASN A 114 10.66 10.47 -1.32
CA ASN A 114 10.38 9.17 -1.93
C ASN A 114 10.57 7.99 -0.97
N LEU A 115 11.16 8.23 0.21
CA LEU A 115 11.27 7.29 1.33
C LEU A 115 10.63 7.95 2.55
N ILE A 116 9.64 7.28 3.13
CA ILE A 116 8.85 7.78 4.24
C ILE A 116 9.08 6.90 5.47
N LEU A 117 9.51 7.51 6.57
CA LEU A 117 9.56 6.80 7.85
C LEU A 117 8.13 6.66 8.39
N SER A 118 7.75 5.42 8.69
CA SER A 118 6.48 5.13 9.36
C SER A 118 6.46 5.77 10.75
N PRO A 119 5.31 6.32 11.20
CA PRO A 119 5.16 6.76 12.59
C PRO A 119 5.16 5.60 13.58
N ILE A 120 5.00 4.37 13.08
CA ILE A 120 4.92 3.13 13.85
C ILE A 120 6.08 2.22 13.45
N ASP A 121 6.80 1.72 14.45
CA ASP A 121 7.86 0.73 14.29
C ASP A 121 7.27 -0.70 14.37
N PHE A 122 7.29 -1.42 13.25
CA PHE A 122 6.79 -2.80 13.17
C PHE A 122 7.87 -3.85 13.48
N SER A 123 9.13 -3.45 13.72
CA SER A 123 10.27 -4.35 13.97
C SER A 123 10.07 -5.32 15.14
N LYS A 124 9.27 -4.92 16.14
CA LYS A 124 8.98 -5.75 17.33
C LYS A 124 7.70 -6.59 17.18
N LYS A 125 6.77 -6.16 16.34
CA LYS A 125 5.43 -6.75 16.20
C LYS A 125 5.41 -7.90 15.20
N TYR A 126 6.30 -7.85 14.20
CA TYR A 126 6.41 -8.84 13.13
C TYR A 126 7.86 -9.29 12.93
N ARG A 127 8.51 -9.76 14.02
CA ARG A 127 9.75 -10.52 13.88
C ARG A 127 9.41 -11.85 13.22
N PHE A 128 9.82 -12.02 11.96
CA PHE A 128 9.87 -13.31 11.30
C PHE A 128 11.16 -14.03 11.69
#